data_AF-A0A958N7A0-F1
#
_entry.id   AF-A0A958N7A0-F1
#
_cell.length_a   1.000
_cell.length_b   1.000
_cell.length_c   1.000
_cell.angle_alpha   90.00
_cell.angle_beta   90.00
_cell.angle_gamma   90.00
#
_symmetry.space_group_name_H-M   'P 1'
#
loop_
_entity.id
_entity.type
_entity.pdbx_description
1 polymer ?
#
loop_
_entity_poly.entity_id
_entity_poly.type
_entity_poly.pdbx_seq_one_letter_code
_entity_poly.pdbx_strand_id
1 'polypeptide(L)'
;MKFTILRRQAQRKFLSPDFLLTQIEDELNCSVKTPKDSLRITLTVLKRSPHNLTMFKDFKMNRVWILGAILIFVSIVLRAFHMGQNYSGWDVLGIAEGIYKLKTMSLWEAVNQIFHQSRNYQYWCTTDSLILSLIPASFYLIFPWEYWAHAFTFFLSFFAFYLSIRTLRPNSTQLAVILFALASSSIFMTFSISYPYISALLPHAIAFSIVRSDRLRDRPRITFILGLILCELSFHLYEIGRLFFGLFLTHAVFDKEAKPKTRFAWGLVGTLMLGILIHHHLFRGQGHMVHQSFGTFGTLVGNIPNLLMMVFDYAFVRWEFDLPILIALGFVALFYSRPLDRKTLGFMLLGCWILIFSLAQSAEWEMRPRRFLLVQYYNFLLVASLVKNYKPSPKNRYSALFFIALFATIGTFWQIGHTISFSTMPISHTNRSMPYILSKADFFVRPNQVSWADEIVDRLSKNESLILIYNFYSFPENTTDPLGLLERIYLKIGHEQFQRHVLVPTDRTARYSHVPFVDKEHFIKEIERIKNSNKEFEIHIYKDTTDPNFNREREEFQKIISENLILDSCQPIDQNWDCMTAATSN
;
A
#
# COMPACT_ATOMS: atom_id res chain seq x y z
N MET A 1 49.16 30.57 14.67
CA MET A 1 49.25 29.63 15.81
C MET A 1 48.46 30.12 17.03
N LYS A 2 48.68 31.36 17.55
CA LYS A 2 47.88 31.93 18.67
C LYS A 2 46.37 32.03 18.40
N PHE A 3 45.95 32.44 17.20
CA PHE A 3 44.53 32.49 16.80
C PHE A 3 43.82 31.12 16.84
N THR A 4 44.58 30.06 16.54
CA THR A 4 44.10 28.68 16.58
C THR A 4 43.89 28.19 18.02
N ILE A 5 44.68 28.71 18.97
CA ILE A 5 44.57 28.41 20.41
C ILE A 5 43.34 29.13 21.00
N LEU A 6 43.16 30.42 20.70
CA LEU A 6 41.98 31.19 21.15
C LEU A 6 40.66 30.63 20.60
N ARG A 7 40.63 30.21 19.33
CA ARG A 7 39.45 29.55 18.72
C ARG A 7 39.09 28.24 19.42
N ARG A 8 40.09 27.46 19.85
CA ARG A 8 39.87 26.20 20.59
C ARG A 8 39.41 26.45 22.04
N GLN A 9 39.86 27.54 22.68
CA GLN A 9 39.39 27.91 24.01
C GLN A 9 37.94 28.44 23.98
N ALA A 10 37.57 29.24 22.99
CA ALA A 10 36.20 29.74 22.84
C ALA A 10 35.19 28.64 22.52
N GLN A 11 35.56 27.68 21.67
CA GLN A 11 34.73 26.50 21.39
C GLN A 11 34.53 25.60 22.60
N ARG A 12 35.48 25.57 23.55
CA ARG A 12 35.35 24.80 24.80
C ARG A 12 34.51 25.50 25.88
N LYS A 13 34.39 26.84 25.82
CA LYS A 13 33.69 27.65 26.83
C LYS A 13 32.37 28.27 26.35
N PHE A 14 31.90 27.96 25.13
CA PHE A 14 30.68 28.54 24.52
C PHE A 14 30.62 30.07 24.59
N LEU A 15 31.78 30.73 24.42
CA LEU A 15 31.84 32.18 24.43
C LEU A 15 31.32 32.75 23.10
N SER A 16 30.58 33.86 23.17
CA SER A 16 30.01 34.49 21.98
C SER A 16 31.13 35.03 21.06
N PRO A 17 30.92 35.06 19.73
CA PRO A 17 31.89 35.60 18.78
C PRO A 17 32.31 37.05 19.09
N ASP A 18 31.40 37.84 19.67
CA ASP A 18 31.63 39.24 20.02
C ASP A 18 32.64 39.40 21.17
N PHE A 19 32.66 38.46 22.12
CA PHE A 19 33.63 38.43 23.22
C PHE A 19 35.06 38.14 22.74
N LEU A 20 35.19 37.27 21.73
CA LEU A 20 36.48 37.00 21.07
C LEU A 20 37.01 38.21 20.31
N LEU A 21 36.13 38.99 19.68
CA LEU A 21 36.48 40.21 18.95
C LEU A 21 36.96 41.30 19.89
N THR A 22 36.27 41.52 21.02
CA THR A 22 36.69 42.51 22.02
C THR A 22 38.05 42.16 22.65
N GLN A 23 38.28 40.88 22.96
CA GLN A 23 39.55 40.46 23.57
C GLN A 23 40.74 40.59 22.59
N ILE A 24 40.49 40.39 21.29
CA ILE A 24 41.51 40.59 20.24
C ILE A 24 41.77 42.07 20.01
N GLU A 25 40.75 42.93 20.08
CA GLU A 25 40.90 44.40 19.96
C GLU A 25 41.66 44.99 21.16
N ASP A 26 41.39 44.52 22.38
CA ASP A 26 42.10 44.96 23.59
C ASP A 26 43.58 44.53 23.58
N GLU A 27 43.90 43.31 23.13
CA GLU A 27 45.29 42.86 22.99
C GLU A 27 46.05 43.60 21.86
N LEU A 28 45.36 44.01 20.79
CA LEU A 28 45.96 44.74 19.66
C LEU A 28 46.20 46.23 19.99
N ASN A 29 45.39 46.84 20.85
CA ASN A 29 45.58 48.23 21.27
C ASN A 29 46.81 48.43 22.19
N CYS A 30 47.34 47.36 22.79
CA CYS A 30 48.56 47.42 23.62
C CYS A 30 49.88 47.27 22.83
N SER A 31 49.85 47.00 21.52
CA SER A 31 51.05 46.65 20.74
C SER A 31 51.20 47.49 19.46
N VAL A 32 51.88 48.63 19.59
CA VAL A 32 52.75 49.31 18.61
C VAL A 32 52.19 49.64 17.20
N LYS A 33 52.29 50.94 16.88
CA LYS A 33 52.21 51.64 15.59
C LYS A 33 52.53 50.77 14.35
N THR A 34 51.49 50.43 13.58
CA THR A 34 51.61 50.01 12.16
C THR A 34 50.72 50.86 11.26
N PRO A 35 51.06 51.00 9.95
CA PRO A 35 50.51 52.03 9.06
C PRO A 35 49.00 51.86 8.83
N LYS A 36 48.26 52.97 8.86
CA LYS A 36 46.78 53.04 8.74
C LYS A 36 46.21 52.37 7.47
N ASP A 37 47.02 52.11 6.45
CA ASP A 37 46.55 51.62 5.15
C ASP A 37 46.36 50.10 5.08
N SER A 38 47.06 49.30 5.91
CA SER A 38 46.81 47.86 5.99
C SER A 38 45.57 47.53 6.85
N LEU A 39 45.26 48.36 7.85
CA LEU A 39 44.07 48.20 8.68
C LEU A 39 42.77 48.49 7.92
N ARG A 40 42.80 49.42 6.96
CA ARG A 40 41.64 49.74 6.12
C ARG A 40 41.24 48.58 5.22
N ILE A 41 42.18 47.76 4.77
CA ILE A 41 41.88 46.59 3.93
C ILE A 41 41.22 45.48 4.75
N THR A 42 41.69 45.20 5.97
CA THR A 42 41.10 44.16 6.83
C THR A 42 39.71 44.55 7.36
N LEU A 43 39.49 45.82 7.71
CA LEU A 43 38.17 46.32 8.11
C LEU A 43 37.18 46.43 6.94
N THR A 44 37.64 46.69 5.72
CA THR A 44 36.77 46.68 4.52
C THR A 44 36.39 45.26 4.12
N VAL A 45 37.24 44.26 4.38
CA VAL A 45 36.89 42.84 4.23
C VAL A 45 35.87 42.38 5.28
N LEU A 46 35.92 42.93 6.50
CA LEU A 46 34.91 42.65 7.54
C LEU A 46 33.58 43.42 7.32
N LYS A 47 33.61 44.65 6.81
CA LYS A 47 32.39 45.39 6.41
C LYS A 47 31.72 44.86 5.13
N ARG A 48 32.39 44.00 4.36
CA ARG A 48 31.81 43.25 3.23
C ARG A 48 31.31 41.84 3.61
N SER A 49 31.04 41.60 4.88
CA SER A 49 30.25 40.43 5.31
C SER A 49 28.78 40.82 5.51
N PRO A 50 27.90 40.68 4.50
CA PRO A 50 26.47 40.89 4.66
C PRO A 50 25.84 39.66 5.34
N HIS A 51 26.30 39.30 6.54
CA HIS A 51 25.78 38.12 7.25
C HIS A 51 25.09 38.40 8.59
N ASN A 52 25.03 39.64 9.07
CA ASN A 52 24.37 39.92 10.37
C ASN A 52 23.16 40.87 10.30
N LEU A 53 22.51 41.00 9.13
CA LEU A 53 21.20 41.67 9.00
C LEU A 53 20.12 40.76 8.39
N THR A 54 20.26 39.44 8.53
CA THR A 54 19.24 38.44 8.19
C THR A 54 18.55 37.82 9.40
N MET A 55 18.66 38.44 10.59
CA MET A 55 18.00 37.91 11.79
C MET A 55 16.46 37.98 11.74
N PHE A 56 15.88 38.61 10.71
CA PHE A 56 14.43 38.59 10.40
C PHE A 56 14.06 37.87 9.10
N LYS A 57 15.00 37.18 8.42
CA LYS A 57 14.72 36.38 7.21
C LYS A 57 14.64 34.87 7.44
N ASP A 58 15.05 34.38 8.61
CA ASP A 58 15.07 32.94 8.92
C ASP A 58 13.77 32.43 9.55
N PHE A 59 12.73 33.27 9.71
CA PHE A 59 11.54 32.91 10.47
C PHE A 59 10.29 32.48 9.68
N LYS A 60 10.29 32.37 8.34
CA LYS A 60 9.02 32.08 7.61
C LYS A 60 9.01 31.00 6.53
N MET A 61 10.10 30.27 6.29
CA MET A 61 10.11 29.18 5.28
C MET A 61 10.26 27.75 5.83
N ASN A 62 10.30 27.57 7.16
CA ASN A 62 10.66 26.28 7.76
C ASN A 62 9.47 25.36 8.09
N ARG A 63 8.23 25.74 7.70
CA ARG A 63 7.00 25.01 8.04
C ARG A 63 6.11 24.66 6.84
N VAL A 64 6.53 24.94 5.59
CA VAL A 64 5.72 24.63 4.39
C VAL A 64 5.48 23.11 4.25
N TRP A 65 6.42 22.28 4.71
CA TRP A 65 6.23 20.83 4.75
C TRP A 65 5.08 20.41 5.67
N ILE A 66 4.76 21.20 6.71
CA ILE A 66 3.59 20.96 7.58
C ILE A 66 2.31 21.08 6.77
N LEU A 67 2.22 22.06 5.86
CA LEU A 67 1.07 22.17 4.96
C LEU A 67 0.94 20.92 4.09
N GLY A 68 2.02 20.45 3.47
CA GLY A 68 1.99 19.18 2.70
C GLY A 68 1.52 17.99 3.53
N ALA A 69 2.00 17.86 4.77
CA ALA A 69 1.57 16.81 5.70
C ALA A 69 0.09 16.94 6.11
N ILE A 70 -0.38 18.15 6.40
CA ILE A 70 -1.79 18.43 6.71
C ILE A 70 -2.67 18.07 5.51
N LEU A 71 -2.27 18.42 4.30
CA LEU A 71 -3.04 18.13 3.08
C LEU A 71 -3.17 16.63 2.84
N ILE A 72 -2.09 15.86 3.02
CA ILE A 72 -2.14 14.39 3.01
C ILE A 72 -3.08 13.87 4.11
N PHE A 73 -2.93 14.37 5.33
CA PHE A 73 -3.74 13.94 6.47
C PHE A 73 -5.24 14.21 6.24
N VAL A 74 -5.61 15.43 5.86
CA VAL A 74 -7.00 15.81 5.55
C VAL A 74 -7.54 14.95 4.42
N SER A 75 -6.75 14.75 3.36
CA SER A 75 -7.11 13.91 2.21
C SER A 75 -7.42 12.46 2.60
N ILE A 76 -6.62 11.88 3.50
CA ILE A 76 -6.81 10.52 4.02
C ILE A 76 -8.00 10.44 4.97
N VAL A 77 -8.13 11.40 5.90
CA VAL A 77 -9.24 11.46 6.86
C VAL A 77 -10.58 11.60 6.16
N LEU A 78 -10.69 12.49 5.16
CA LEU A 78 -11.92 12.66 4.39
C LEU A 78 -12.31 11.36 3.67
N ARG A 79 -11.34 10.61 3.13
CA ARG A 79 -11.62 9.30 2.51
C ARG A 79 -12.07 8.27 3.53
N ALA A 80 -11.35 8.15 4.64
CA ALA A 80 -11.68 7.19 5.69
C ALA A 80 -13.08 7.46 6.26
N PHE A 81 -13.39 8.72 6.56
CA PHE A 81 -14.69 9.13 7.06
C PHE A 81 -15.80 8.87 6.04
N HIS A 82 -15.58 9.23 4.77
CA HIS A 82 -16.59 8.99 3.74
C HIS A 82 -16.79 7.50 3.46
N MET A 83 -15.72 6.70 3.43
CA MET A 83 -15.81 5.24 3.28
C MET A 83 -16.64 4.63 4.42
N GLY A 84 -16.39 5.03 5.67
CA GLY A 84 -17.10 4.50 6.84
C GLY A 84 -16.97 2.98 6.92
N GLN A 85 -18.09 2.28 7.06
CA GLN A 85 -18.14 0.80 7.08
C GLN A 85 -18.13 0.17 5.67
N ASN A 86 -18.24 0.98 4.61
CA ASN A 86 -18.26 0.51 3.23
C ASN A 86 -16.85 0.29 2.67
N TYR A 87 -16.05 -0.50 3.38
CA TYR A 87 -14.79 -1.08 2.87
C TYR A 87 -15.06 -2.37 2.09
N SER A 88 -14.09 -2.94 1.37
CA SER A 88 -14.30 -4.17 0.58
C SER A 88 -14.07 -5.45 1.39
N GLY A 89 -14.61 -6.59 0.96
CA GLY A 89 -14.31 -7.87 1.57
C GLY A 89 -12.82 -8.21 1.54
N TRP A 90 -12.06 -7.77 0.52
CA TRP A 90 -10.60 -7.96 0.47
C TRP A 90 -9.87 -7.29 1.64
N ASP A 91 -10.45 -6.23 2.23
CA ASP A 91 -9.87 -5.53 3.37
C ASP A 91 -9.98 -6.33 4.67
N VAL A 92 -10.97 -7.22 4.79
CA VAL A 92 -11.25 -7.97 6.02
C VAL A 92 -10.93 -9.46 5.94
N LEU A 93 -10.78 -9.99 4.72
CA LEU A 93 -10.48 -11.40 4.48
C LEU A 93 -9.22 -11.89 5.21
N GLY A 94 -8.12 -11.14 5.09
CA GLY A 94 -6.84 -11.53 5.68
C GLY A 94 -6.92 -11.67 7.20
N ILE A 95 -7.52 -10.69 7.87
CA ILE A 95 -7.63 -10.69 9.33
C ILE A 95 -8.61 -11.76 9.83
N ALA A 96 -9.73 -11.99 9.15
CA ALA A 96 -10.69 -13.04 9.50
C ALA A 96 -10.05 -14.43 9.46
N GLU A 97 -9.33 -14.74 8.37
CA GLU A 97 -8.53 -15.98 8.26
C GLU A 97 -7.50 -16.07 9.39
N GLY A 98 -6.80 -14.98 9.67
CA GLY A 98 -5.75 -14.96 10.69
C GLY A 98 -6.31 -15.28 12.08
N ILE A 99 -7.47 -14.72 12.42
CA ILE A 99 -8.15 -15.01 13.69
C ILE A 99 -8.56 -16.48 13.73
N TYR A 100 -9.14 -17.00 12.64
CA TYR A 100 -9.52 -18.41 12.56
C TYR A 100 -8.32 -19.34 12.80
N LYS A 101 -7.19 -19.12 12.10
CA LYS A 101 -5.96 -19.90 12.29
C LYS A 101 -5.45 -19.83 13.72
N LEU A 102 -5.38 -18.64 14.30
CA LEU A 102 -4.91 -18.45 15.67
C LEU A 102 -5.86 -19.04 16.74
N LYS A 103 -7.13 -19.26 16.40
CA LYS A 103 -8.13 -19.86 17.29
C LYS A 103 -8.23 -21.37 17.17
N THR A 104 -7.92 -21.92 16.00
CA THR A 104 -8.07 -23.36 15.70
C THR A 104 -6.75 -24.13 15.67
N MET A 105 -5.62 -23.43 15.60
CA MET A 105 -4.29 -24.02 15.48
C MET A 105 -3.30 -23.37 16.45
N SER A 106 -2.18 -24.05 16.70
CA SER A 106 -1.04 -23.41 17.37
C SER A 106 -0.41 -22.32 16.49
N LEU A 107 0.24 -21.34 17.10
CA LEU A 107 0.93 -20.26 16.36
C LEU A 107 1.94 -20.81 15.34
N TRP A 108 2.66 -21.88 15.69
CA TRP A 108 3.65 -22.48 14.81
C TRP A 108 3.01 -23.16 13.59
N GLU A 109 1.91 -23.88 13.78
CA GLU A 109 1.14 -24.49 12.68
C GLU A 109 0.57 -23.40 11.76
N ALA A 110 -0.01 -22.33 12.32
CA ALA A 110 -0.52 -21.21 11.55
C ALA A 110 0.58 -20.53 10.70
N VAL A 111 1.76 -20.30 11.29
CA VAL A 111 2.92 -19.74 10.57
C VAL A 111 3.39 -20.69 9.48
N ASN A 112 3.56 -21.98 9.79
CA ASN A 112 4.02 -22.97 8.82
C ASN A 112 3.04 -23.11 7.64
N GLN A 113 1.73 -23.11 7.91
CA GLN A 113 0.70 -23.14 6.88
C GLN A 113 0.77 -21.91 5.97
N ILE A 114 0.90 -20.71 6.54
CA ILE A 114 1.06 -19.47 5.74
C ILE A 114 2.33 -19.49 4.91
N PHE A 115 3.45 -19.98 5.45
CA PHE A 115 4.68 -20.11 4.70
C PHE A 115 4.53 -21.11 3.54
N HIS A 116 3.82 -22.20 3.76
CA HIS A 116 3.50 -23.14 2.69
C HIS A 116 2.58 -22.50 1.63
N GLN A 117 1.51 -21.82 2.04
CA GLN A 117 0.54 -21.23 1.13
C GLN A 117 1.14 -20.08 0.30
N SER A 118 1.83 -19.13 0.94
CA SER A 118 2.51 -17.99 0.28
C SER A 118 3.47 -18.39 -0.85
N ARG A 119 3.98 -19.63 -0.80
CA ARG A 119 4.91 -20.19 -1.81
C ARG A 119 4.20 -21.05 -2.83
N ASN A 120 3.18 -21.82 -2.43
CA ASN A 120 2.61 -22.88 -3.26
C ASN A 120 1.26 -22.54 -3.92
N TYR A 121 0.56 -21.51 -3.45
CA TYR A 121 -0.73 -21.12 -4.03
C TYR A 121 -0.57 -20.26 -5.28
N GLN A 122 -1.44 -20.51 -6.27
CA GLN A 122 -1.36 -19.92 -7.60
C GLN A 122 -1.62 -18.39 -7.62
N TYR A 123 -2.40 -17.88 -6.68
CA TYR A 123 -2.81 -16.48 -6.59
C TYR A 123 -2.31 -15.88 -5.28
N TRP A 124 -1.85 -14.63 -5.33
CA TRP A 124 -1.58 -13.90 -4.10
C TRP A 124 -2.89 -13.59 -3.39
N CYS A 125 -2.99 -13.98 -2.11
CA CYS A 125 -4.12 -13.68 -1.25
C CYS A 125 -3.62 -13.08 0.08
N THR A 126 -4.40 -12.18 0.67
CA THR A 126 -4.08 -11.56 1.96
C THR A 126 -4.09 -12.56 3.12
N THR A 127 -4.83 -13.66 2.95
CA THR A 127 -4.96 -14.79 3.90
C THR A 127 -3.69 -15.64 4.01
N ASP A 128 -2.82 -15.57 3.00
CA ASP A 128 -1.54 -16.29 2.93
C ASP A 128 -0.37 -15.40 3.35
N SER A 129 -0.62 -14.34 4.12
CA SER A 129 0.40 -13.38 4.52
C SER A 129 0.53 -13.29 6.04
N LEU A 130 1.75 -13.46 6.55
CA LEU A 130 2.00 -13.22 7.96
C LEU A 130 1.69 -11.76 8.35
N ILE A 131 1.99 -10.82 7.46
CA ILE A 131 1.91 -9.37 7.73
C ILE A 131 0.49 -8.83 7.59
N LEU A 132 -0.28 -9.38 6.64
CA LEU A 132 -1.62 -8.89 6.32
C LEU A 132 -2.73 -9.77 6.92
N SER A 133 -2.38 -10.95 7.47
CA SER A 133 -3.31 -11.85 8.16
C SER A 133 -2.97 -12.04 9.63
N LEU A 134 -1.89 -12.75 9.97
CA LEU A 134 -1.62 -13.15 11.37
C LEU A 134 -1.31 -12.00 12.30
N ILE A 135 -0.52 -11.02 11.86
CA ILE A 135 -0.21 -9.86 12.69
C ILE A 135 -1.48 -9.08 13.01
N PRO A 136 -2.28 -8.57 12.05
CA PRO A 136 -3.51 -7.85 12.39
C PRO A 136 -4.49 -8.70 13.20
N ALA A 137 -4.58 -10.01 12.95
CA ALA A 137 -5.38 -10.92 13.75
C ALA A 137 -4.92 -11.01 15.22
N SER A 138 -3.61 -11.03 15.45
CA SER A 138 -3.05 -11.03 16.81
C SER A 138 -3.43 -9.75 17.57
N PHE A 139 -3.41 -8.60 16.89
CA PHE A 139 -3.88 -7.34 17.48
C PHE A 139 -5.37 -7.35 17.75
N TYR A 140 -6.17 -7.94 16.86
CA TYR A 140 -7.61 -8.12 17.07
C TYR A 140 -7.92 -8.96 18.32
N LEU A 141 -7.17 -10.05 18.55
CA LEU A 141 -7.36 -10.89 19.73
C LEU A 141 -7.07 -10.16 21.05
N ILE A 142 -6.26 -9.10 21.03
CA ILE A 142 -5.97 -8.26 22.19
C ILE A 142 -7.00 -7.12 22.31
N PHE A 143 -7.32 -6.48 21.19
CA PHE A 143 -8.26 -5.37 21.09
C PHE A 143 -9.18 -5.58 19.88
N PRO A 144 -10.42 -6.09 20.07
CA PRO A 144 -11.34 -6.42 18.99
C PRO A 144 -11.77 -5.18 18.21
N TRP A 145 -11.05 -4.89 17.11
CA TRP A 145 -11.32 -3.75 16.25
C TRP A 145 -11.27 -4.19 14.79
N GLU A 146 -12.39 -4.08 14.09
CA GLU A 146 -12.54 -4.55 12.70
C GLU A 146 -11.59 -3.86 11.71
N TYR A 147 -11.09 -2.67 12.04
CA TYR A 147 -10.26 -1.86 11.16
C TYR A 147 -8.75 -2.12 11.28
N TRP A 148 -8.30 -3.14 12.02
CA TRP A 148 -6.87 -3.45 12.14
C TRP A 148 -6.20 -3.65 10.77
N ALA A 149 -6.86 -4.33 9.82
CA ALA A 149 -6.30 -4.52 8.48
C ALA A 149 -6.06 -3.19 7.72
N HIS A 150 -6.95 -2.21 7.90
CA HIS A 150 -6.83 -0.87 7.33
C HIS A 150 -5.67 -0.10 7.99
N ALA A 151 -5.59 -0.17 9.32
CA ALA A 151 -4.52 0.46 10.08
C ALA A 151 -3.13 -0.11 9.72
N PHE A 152 -3.04 -1.43 9.52
CA PHE A 152 -1.82 -2.09 9.04
C PHE A 152 -1.46 -1.68 7.62
N THR A 153 -2.44 -1.63 6.70
CA THR A 153 -2.22 -1.16 5.32
C THR A 153 -1.70 0.29 5.31
N PHE A 154 -2.29 1.16 6.13
CA PHE A 154 -1.84 2.53 6.31
C PHE A 154 -0.42 2.60 6.89
N PHE A 155 -0.14 1.82 7.93
CA PHE A 155 1.19 1.75 8.53
C PHE A 155 2.27 1.31 7.54
N LEU A 156 2.01 0.26 6.75
CA LEU A 156 2.94 -0.24 5.74
C LEU A 156 3.20 0.81 4.65
N SER A 157 2.14 1.50 4.21
CA SER A 157 2.23 2.59 3.22
C SER A 157 3.05 3.76 3.76
N PHE A 158 2.71 4.23 4.95
CA PHE A 158 3.44 5.28 5.65
C PHE A 158 4.91 4.91 5.82
N PHE A 159 5.19 3.67 6.24
CA PHE A 159 6.55 3.20 6.44
C PHE A 159 7.34 3.12 5.12
N ALA A 160 6.72 2.69 4.02
CA ALA A 160 7.35 2.69 2.70
C ALA A 160 7.74 4.12 2.25
N PHE A 161 6.83 5.09 2.37
CA PHE A 161 7.14 6.49 2.04
C PHE A 161 8.17 7.10 3.00
N TYR A 162 8.05 6.83 4.30
CA TYR A 162 9.01 7.25 5.31
C TYR A 162 10.42 6.75 4.98
N LEU A 163 10.60 5.46 4.66
CA LEU A 163 11.88 4.88 4.29
C LEU A 163 12.49 5.56 3.07
N SER A 164 11.68 5.81 2.04
CA SER A 164 12.11 6.49 0.81
C SER A 164 12.56 7.93 1.05
N ILE A 165 11.76 8.69 1.80
CA ILE A 165 12.10 10.08 2.19
C ILE A 165 13.35 10.09 3.08
N ARG A 166 13.41 9.19 4.07
CA ARG A 166 14.52 9.06 5.02
C ARG A 166 15.84 8.69 4.34
N THR A 167 15.78 7.89 3.29
CA THR A 167 16.93 7.51 2.46
C THR A 167 17.50 8.71 1.73
N LEU A 168 16.64 9.58 1.19
CA LEU A 168 17.05 10.78 0.47
C LEU A 168 17.54 11.91 1.40
N ARG A 169 17.10 11.94 2.66
CA ARG A 169 17.46 12.98 3.66
C ARG A 169 17.24 14.41 3.13
N PRO A 170 16.02 14.77 2.68
CA PRO A 170 15.73 16.11 2.21
C PRO A 170 15.85 17.14 3.35
N ASN A 171 16.17 18.39 3.00
CA ASN A 171 15.97 19.52 3.92
C ASN A 171 14.48 19.91 3.98
N SER A 172 14.09 20.85 4.86
CA SER A 172 12.68 21.23 5.04
C SER A 172 11.97 21.67 3.75
N THR A 173 12.65 22.44 2.89
CA THR A 173 12.09 22.91 1.61
C THR A 173 11.92 21.77 0.61
N GLN A 174 12.93 20.91 0.51
CA GLN A 174 12.88 19.71 -0.34
C GLN A 174 11.78 18.75 0.14
N LEU A 175 11.63 18.60 1.46
CA LEU A 175 10.59 17.78 2.06
C LEU A 175 9.20 18.30 1.70
N ALA A 176 9.00 19.62 1.71
CA ALA A 176 7.73 20.21 1.29
C ALA A 176 7.35 19.80 -0.14
N VAL A 177 8.26 19.96 -1.10
CA VAL A 177 8.02 19.58 -2.51
C VAL A 177 7.74 18.07 -2.65
N ILE A 178 8.48 17.24 -1.90
CA ILE A 178 8.28 15.79 -1.89
C ILE A 178 6.91 15.41 -1.33
N LEU A 179 6.45 16.08 -0.26
CA LEU A 179 5.12 15.84 0.31
C LEU A 179 4.01 16.31 -0.63
N PHE A 180 4.17 17.44 -1.34
CA PHE A 180 3.22 17.83 -2.39
C PHE A 180 3.20 16.83 -3.56
N ALA A 181 4.35 16.30 -3.98
CA ALA A 181 4.40 15.28 -5.01
C ALA A 181 3.69 13.98 -4.56
N LEU A 182 3.87 13.60 -3.30
CA LEU A 182 3.15 12.47 -2.70
C LEU A 182 1.64 12.74 -2.65
N ALA A 183 1.24 13.92 -2.18
CA ALA A 183 -0.16 14.34 -2.06
C ALA A 183 -0.88 14.46 -3.41
N SER A 184 -0.15 14.75 -4.49
CA SER A 184 -0.71 14.83 -5.84
C SER A 184 -1.19 13.50 -6.41
N SER A 185 -0.87 12.37 -5.76
CA SER A 185 -1.33 11.05 -6.19
C SER A 185 -2.57 10.64 -5.42
N SER A 186 -3.72 10.67 -6.10
CA SER A 186 -4.96 10.15 -5.51
C SER A 186 -4.93 8.65 -5.25
N ILE A 187 -4.30 7.87 -6.13
CA ILE A 187 -4.14 6.42 -5.99
C ILE A 187 -3.40 6.10 -4.68
N PHE A 188 -2.33 6.84 -4.35
CA PHE A 188 -1.66 6.65 -3.06
C PHE A 188 -2.58 6.97 -1.89
N MET A 189 -3.30 8.10 -1.93
CA MET A 189 -4.19 8.47 -0.82
C MET A 189 -5.29 7.42 -0.61
N THR A 190 -5.85 6.87 -1.67
CA THR A 190 -6.93 5.87 -1.62
C THR A 190 -6.41 4.51 -1.17
N PHE A 191 -5.39 3.96 -1.82
CA PHE A 191 -4.88 2.64 -1.46
C PHE A 191 -4.14 2.63 -0.11
N SER A 192 -3.72 3.79 0.42
CA SER A 192 -3.12 3.85 1.76
C SER A 192 -4.09 3.45 2.87
N ILE A 193 -5.40 3.46 2.62
CA ILE A 193 -6.42 3.11 3.61
C ILE A 193 -7.40 2.05 3.13
N SER A 194 -7.16 1.45 1.96
CA SER A 194 -8.03 0.42 1.38
C SER A 194 -7.21 -0.47 0.46
N TYR A 195 -7.61 -1.73 0.33
CA TYR A 195 -6.93 -2.83 -0.35
C TYR A 195 -5.42 -2.90 -0.09
N PRO A 196 -4.90 -4.01 0.44
CA PRO A 196 -3.49 -4.12 0.81
C PRO A 196 -2.50 -4.20 -0.38
N TYR A 197 -2.91 -3.85 -1.61
CA TYR A 197 -2.03 -3.79 -2.78
C TYR A 197 -0.90 -2.77 -2.66
N ILE A 198 -1.11 -1.66 -1.97
CA ILE A 198 -0.06 -0.67 -1.69
C ILE A 198 1.09 -1.25 -0.86
N SER A 199 0.89 -2.38 -0.18
CA SER A 199 1.96 -3.10 0.51
C SER A 199 3.12 -3.49 -0.42
N ALA A 200 2.87 -3.60 -1.73
CA ALA A 200 3.92 -3.82 -2.73
C ALA A 200 4.97 -2.71 -2.77
N LEU A 201 4.69 -1.50 -2.26
CA LEU A 201 5.68 -0.43 -2.23
C LEU A 201 6.80 -0.69 -1.23
N LEU A 202 6.52 -1.43 -0.15
CA LEU A 202 7.45 -1.62 0.96
C LEU A 202 8.73 -2.38 0.55
N PRO A 203 8.67 -3.51 -0.20
CA PRO A 203 9.89 -4.17 -0.65
C PRO A 203 10.80 -3.27 -1.50
N HIS A 204 10.20 -2.45 -2.35
CA HIS A 204 10.92 -1.51 -3.20
C HIS A 204 11.53 -0.37 -2.38
N ALA A 205 10.81 0.15 -1.37
CA ALA A 205 11.34 1.14 -0.42
C ALA A 205 12.54 0.61 0.38
N ILE A 206 12.47 -0.64 0.85
CA ILE A 206 13.56 -1.29 1.58
C ILE A 206 14.74 -1.54 0.64
N ALA A 207 14.51 -2.09 -0.56
CA ALA A 207 15.56 -2.29 -1.56
C ALA A 207 16.26 -0.97 -1.90
N PHE A 208 15.50 0.09 -2.17
CA PHE A 208 16.02 1.43 -2.42
C PHE A 208 16.85 1.95 -1.24
N SER A 209 16.37 1.77 -0.01
CA SER A 209 17.08 2.16 1.21
C SER A 209 18.41 1.39 1.38
N ILE A 210 18.42 0.10 1.06
CA ILE A 210 19.61 -0.76 1.14
C ILE A 210 20.67 -0.29 0.14
N VAL A 211 20.32 -0.19 -1.14
CA VAL A 211 21.28 0.11 -2.22
C VAL A 211 21.78 1.56 -2.18
N ARG A 212 21.00 2.48 -1.61
CA ARG A 212 21.36 3.90 -1.47
C ARG A 212 22.03 4.25 -0.14
N SER A 213 22.14 3.31 0.79
CA SER A 213 22.74 3.59 2.09
C SER A 213 24.27 3.65 2.02
N ASP A 214 24.83 4.83 2.29
CA ASP A 214 26.28 5.04 2.41
C ASP A 214 26.96 4.04 3.35
N ARG A 215 26.26 3.64 4.43
CA ARG A 215 26.79 2.71 5.44
C ARG A 215 26.82 1.26 4.95
N LEU A 216 25.95 0.90 4.02
CA LEU A 216 25.82 -0.48 3.52
C LEU A 216 26.63 -0.72 2.24
N ARG A 217 26.98 0.35 1.50
CA ARG A 217 27.86 0.30 0.31
C ARG A 217 29.19 -0.40 0.55
N ASP A 218 29.63 -0.43 1.81
CA ASP A 218 30.89 -1.05 2.24
C ASP A 218 30.73 -2.38 2.98
N ARG A 219 29.51 -2.89 3.14
CA ARG A 219 29.19 -4.03 4.02
C ARG A 219 28.49 -5.16 3.25
N PRO A 220 29.22 -5.95 2.43
CA PRO A 220 28.65 -6.97 1.56
C PRO A 220 27.82 -8.02 2.32
N ARG A 221 28.31 -8.47 3.49
CA ARG A 221 27.59 -9.47 4.31
C ARG A 221 26.25 -8.96 4.83
N ILE A 222 26.23 -7.72 5.32
CA ILE A 222 25.01 -7.12 5.88
C ILE A 222 23.99 -6.88 4.76
N THR A 223 24.41 -6.30 3.64
CA THR A 223 23.48 -6.07 2.53
C THR A 223 22.96 -7.37 1.93
N PHE A 224 23.75 -8.44 1.95
CA PHE A 224 23.32 -9.76 1.50
C PHE A 224 22.24 -10.33 2.43
N ILE A 225 22.47 -10.34 3.74
CA ILE A 225 21.49 -10.81 4.74
C ILE A 225 20.20 -9.99 4.66
N LEU A 226 20.29 -8.65 4.58
CA LEU A 226 19.11 -7.79 4.42
C LEU A 226 18.38 -8.08 3.11
N GLY A 227 19.11 -8.39 2.03
CA GLY A 227 18.54 -8.81 0.76
C GLY A 227 17.76 -10.13 0.86
N LEU A 228 18.29 -11.12 1.59
CA LEU A 228 17.59 -12.40 1.83
C LEU A 228 16.32 -12.23 2.67
N ILE A 229 16.39 -11.42 3.73
CA ILE A 229 15.20 -11.08 4.54
C ILE A 229 14.15 -10.39 3.67
N LEU A 230 14.59 -9.53 2.76
CA LEU A 230 13.69 -8.84 1.84
C LEU A 230 13.05 -9.78 0.81
N CYS A 231 13.79 -10.78 0.32
CA CYS A 231 13.22 -11.84 -0.51
C CYS A 231 12.05 -12.52 0.23
N GLU A 232 12.26 -12.92 1.48
CA GLU A 232 11.21 -13.53 2.31
C GLU A 232 10.03 -12.58 2.52
N LEU A 233 10.31 -11.35 2.92
CA LEU A 233 9.30 -10.32 3.15
C LEU A 233 8.38 -10.13 1.93
N SER A 234 8.94 -10.19 0.72
CA SER A 234 8.19 -10.00 -0.52
C SER A 234 7.15 -11.09 -0.81
N PHE A 235 7.23 -12.26 -0.15
CA PHE A 235 6.20 -13.30 -0.25
C PHE A 235 4.95 -12.96 0.56
N HIS A 236 5.11 -12.18 1.63
CA HIS A 236 4.03 -11.78 2.54
C HIS A 236 3.35 -10.48 2.13
N LEU A 237 3.74 -9.87 1.01
CA LEU A 237 3.21 -8.60 0.52
C LEU A 237 2.74 -8.75 -0.93
N TYR A 238 2.04 -7.74 -1.44
CA TYR A 238 1.43 -7.82 -2.76
C TYR A 238 2.42 -8.16 -3.88
N GLU A 239 1.95 -8.94 -4.86
CA GLU A 239 2.78 -9.67 -5.82
C GLU A 239 3.80 -8.82 -6.59
N ILE A 240 3.42 -7.63 -7.01
CA ILE A 240 4.31 -6.72 -7.76
C ILE A 240 5.46 -6.21 -6.88
N GLY A 241 5.36 -6.34 -5.55
CA GLY A 241 6.43 -6.09 -4.59
C GLY A 241 7.66 -6.94 -4.85
N ARG A 242 7.49 -8.14 -5.43
CA ARG A 242 8.58 -9.08 -5.76
C ARG A 242 9.52 -8.56 -6.86
N LEU A 243 9.12 -7.54 -7.62
CA LEU A 243 9.92 -6.91 -8.67
C LEU A 243 11.07 -6.03 -8.15
N PHE A 244 11.28 -5.95 -6.83
CA PHE A 244 12.35 -5.15 -6.23
C PHE A 244 13.76 -5.57 -6.68
N PHE A 245 13.92 -6.82 -7.19
CA PHE A 245 15.20 -7.34 -7.66
C PHE A 245 15.87 -6.44 -8.70
N GLY A 246 15.09 -5.74 -9.52
CA GLY A 246 15.62 -4.83 -10.53
C GLY A 246 16.41 -3.67 -9.94
N LEU A 247 16.07 -3.20 -8.73
CA LEU A 247 16.85 -2.18 -8.02
C LEU A 247 18.23 -2.70 -7.63
N PHE A 248 18.32 -3.95 -7.14
CA PHE A 248 19.60 -4.59 -6.82
C PHE A 248 20.45 -4.80 -8.07
N LEU A 249 19.88 -5.36 -9.14
CA LEU A 249 20.61 -5.61 -10.39
C LEU A 249 21.12 -4.31 -11.02
N THR A 250 20.27 -3.30 -11.14
CA THR A 250 20.67 -2.02 -11.75
C THR A 250 21.73 -1.29 -10.92
N HIS A 251 21.65 -1.32 -9.57
CA HIS A 251 22.70 -0.73 -8.73
C HIS A 251 23.99 -1.54 -8.74
N ALA A 252 23.91 -2.88 -8.81
CA ALA A 252 25.09 -3.73 -8.98
C ALA A 252 25.87 -3.37 -10.26
N VAL A 253 25.18 -3.01 -11.34
CA VAL A 253 25.80 -2.63 -12.61
C VAL A 253 26.26 -1.17 -12.62
N PHE A 254 25.39 -0.23 -12.23
CA PHE A 254 25.60 1.20 -12.48
C PHE A 254 26.20 1.99 -11.32
N ASP A 255 26.07 1.53 -10.07
CA ASP A 255 26.62 2.25 -8.91
C ASP A 255 28.12 1.99 -8.76
N LYS A 256 28.92 2.86 -9.36
CA LYS A 256 30.39 2.78 -9.32
C LYS A 256 31.00 3.17 -7.97
N GLU A 257 30.23 3.80 -7.08
CA GLU A 257 30.72 4.25 -5.78
C GLU A 257 30.73 3.10 -4.74
N ALA A 258 29.96 2.03 -4.97
CA ALA A 258 29.90 0.88 -4.09
C ALA A 258 31.09 -0.08 -4.28
N LYS A 259 31.55 -0.71 -3.19
CA LYS A 259 32.64 -1.71 -3.26
C LYS A 259 32.26 -2.87 -4.20
N PRO A 260 33.21 -3.42 -4.98
CA PRO A 260 32.93 -4.54 -5.89
C PRO A 260 32.26 -5.74 -5.20
N LYS A 261 32.69 -6.08 -3.98
CA LYS A 261 32.07 -7.16 -3.19
C LYS A 261 30.61 -6.88 -2.82
N THR A 262 30.27 -5.62 -2.52
CA THR A 262 28.90 -5.22 -2.21
C THR A 262 28.04 -5.26 -3.47
N ARG A 263 28.56 -4.79 -4.59
CA ARG A 263 27.90 -4.89 -5.90
C ARG A 263 27.66 -6.35 -6.30
N PHE A 264 28.62 -7.23 -6.05
CA PHE A 264 28.46 -8.66 -6.24
C PHE A 264 27.36 -9.24 -5.34
N ALA A 265 27.31 -8.87 -4.06
CA ALA A 265 26.24 -9.27 -3.15
C ALA A 265 24.85 -8.80 -3.63
N TRP A 266 24.75 -7.56 -4.13
CA TRP A 266 23.53 -7.05 -4.75
C TRP A 266 23.15 -7.84 -5.99
N GLY A 267 24.11 -8.13 -6.87
CA GLY A 267 23.91 -8.97 -8.04
C GLY A 267 23.38 -10.36 -7.67
N LEU A 268 23.99 -11.00 -6.65
CA LEU A 268 23.57 -12.31 -6.17
C LEU A 268 22.12 -12.31 -5.64
N VAL A 269 21.75 -11.32 -4.82
CA VAL A 269 20.37 -11.19 -4.31
C VAL A 269 19.38 -10.95 -5.46
N GLY A 270 19.71 -10.02 -6.37
CA GLY A 270 18.87 -9.70 -7.51
C GLY A 270 18.66 -10.90 -8.44
N THR A 271 19.73 -11.63 -8.75
CA THR A 271 19.68 -12.84 -9.59
C THR A 271 18.95 -13.98 -8.89
N LEU A 272 19.14 -14.16 -7.58
CA LEU A 272 18.40 -15.16 -6.81
C LEU A 272 16.89 -14.90 -6.86
N MET A 273 16.46 -13.67 -6.59
CA MET A 273 15.04 -13.31 -6.62
C MET A 273 14.45 -13.40 -8.04
N LEU A 274 15.22 -13.00 -9.06
CA LEU A 274 14.82 -13.20 -10.46
C LEU A 274 14.70 -14.69 -10.81
N GLY A 275 15.66 -15.51 -10.38
CA GLY A 275 15.65 -16.96 -10.59
C GLY A 275 14.45 -17.62 -9.92
N ILE A 276 14.13 -17.23 -8.68
CA ILE A 276 12.92 -17.64 -7.97
C ILE A 276 11.68 -17.32 -8.83
N LEU A 277 11.55 -16.09 -9.31
CA LEU A 277 10.41 -15.65 -10.12
C LEU A 277 10.28 -16.39 -11.46
N ILE A 278 11.39 -16.74 -12.11
CA ILE A 278 11.39 -17.44 -13.41
C ILE A 278 11.12 -18.95 -13.24
N HIS A 279 11.78 -19.61 -12.28
CA HIS A 279 11.83 -21.08 -12.22
C HIS A 279 10.70 -21.73 -11.43
N HIS A 280 10.09 -21.03 -10.47
CA HIS A 280 9.03 -21.68 -9.70
C HIS A 280 7.73 -21.78 -10.50
N HIS A 281 7.39 -23.00 -10.93
CA HIS A 281 6.08 -23.41 -11.46
C HIS A 281 4.87 -23.09 -10.53
N LEU A 282 5.13 -22.59 -9.32
CA LEU A 282 4.16 -22.15 -8.32
C LEU A 282 3.45 -20.84 -8.70
N PHE A 283 3.89 -20.15 -9.76
CA PHE A 283 3.33 -18.89 -10.23
C PHE A 283 2.33 -19.03 -11.37
N ARG A 284 1.50 -20.09 -11.45
CA ARG A 284 0.58 -20.29 -12.59
C ARG A 284 -0.34 -19.08 -12.92
N GLY A 285 -0.54 -18.12 -12.00
CA GLY A 285 -1.15 -16.81 -12.29
C GLY A 285 -0.16 -15.72 -12.74
N GLN A 286 0.94 -15.51 -12.02
CA GLN A 286 1.92 -14.43 -12.29
C GLN A 286 2.98 -14.78 -13.35
N GLY A 287 3.43 -16.03 -13.36
CA GLY A 287 4.23 -16.61 -14.41
C GLY A 287 3.48 -16.63 -15.74
N HIS A 288 2.14 -16.70 -15.74
CA HIS A 288 1.36 -16.50 -16.96
C HIS A 288 1.45 -15.05 -17.45
N MET A 289 1.32 -14.05 -16.56
CA MET A 289 1.52 -12.64 -16.95
C MET A 289 2.93 -12.39 -17.51
N VAL A 290 3.98 -12.91 -16.85
CA VAL A 290 5.37 -12.76 -17.30
C VAL A 290 5.66 -13.57 -18.58
N HIS A 291 5.22 -14.82 -18.68
CA HIS A 291 5.37 -15.65 -19.89
C HIS A 291 4.57 -15.11 -21.08
N GLN A 292 3.35 -14.62 -20.88
CA GLN A 292 2.58 -13.95 -21.92
C GLN A 292 3.31 -12.69 -22.38
N SER A 293 3.80 -11.86 -21.46
CA SER A 293 4.57 -10.63 -21.78
C SER A 293 5.83 -10.89 -22.60
N PHE A 294 6.56 -11.98 -22.30
CA PHE A 294 7.75 -12.36 -23.07
C PHE A 294 7.41 -13.04 -24.41
N GLY A 295 6.30 -13.78 -24.48
CA GLY A 295 5.81 -14.42 -25.71
C GLY A 295 5.25 -13.42 -26.72
N THR A 296 4.76 -12.26 -26.29
CA THR A 296 4.17 -11.21 -27.14
C THR A 296 5.11 -10.04 -27.42
N PHE A 297 6.40 -10.11 -27.07
CA PHE A 297 7.33 -8.98 -27.26
C PHE A 297 7.39 -8.51 -28.73
N GLY A 298 7.28 -9.43 -29.69
CA GLY A 298 7.22 -9.12 -31.13
C GLY A 298 5.95 -8.37 -31.56
N THR A 299 4.79 -8.68 -30.96
CA THR A 299 3.53 -7.97 -31.23
C THR A 299 3.44 -6.64 -30.48
N LEU A 300 4.16 -6.50 -29.36
CA LEU A 300 4.29 -5.27 -28.58
C LEU A 300 4.94 -4.14 -29.37
N VAL A 301 6.01 -4.43 -30.13
CA VAL A 301 6.72 -3.44 -30.95
C VAL A 301 5.89 -3.00 -32.17
N GLY A 302 5.11 -3.91 -32.76
CA GLY A 302 4.29 -3.63 -33.95
C GLY A 302 3.03 -2.80 -33.69
N ASN A 303 2.59 -2.66 -32.43
CA ASN A 303 1.28 -2.10 -32.10
C ASN A 303 1.32 -1.00 -31.02
N ILE A 304 2.50 -0.39 -30.80
CA ILE A 304 2.73 0.63 -29.76
C ILE A 304 1.69 1.77 -29.79
N PRO A 305 1.32 2.37 -30.94
CA PRO A 305 0.35 3.46 -30.96
C PRO A 305 -1.03 3.04 -30.42
N ASN A 306 -1.52 1.87 -30.79
CA ASN A 306 -2.80 1.35 -30.32
C ASN A 306 -2.75 1.00 -28.82
N LEU A 307 -1.63 0.46 -28.34
CA LEU A 307 -1.44 0.20 -26.91
C LEU A 307 -1.37 1.49 -26.10
N LEU A 308 -0.68 2.51 -26.61
CA LEU A 308 -0.65 3.84 -25.98
C LEU A 308 -2.04 4.45 -25.91
N MET A 309 -2.80 4.39 -27.00
CA MET A 309 -4.18 4.88 -27.04
C MET A 309 -5.08 4.09 -26.09
N MET A 310 -4.93 2.77 -26.02
CA MET A 310 -5.68 1.91 -25.11
C MET A 310 -5.35 2.21 -23.65
N VAL A 311 -4.07 2.29 -23.29
CA VAL A 311 -3.65 2.67 -21.94
C VAL A 311 -4.12 4.08 -21.61
N PHE A 312 -4.09 5.01 -22.57
CA PHE A 312 -4.59 6.37 -22.38
C PHE A 312 -6.10 6.41 -22.18
N ASP A 313 -6.88 5.71 -23.01
CA ASP A 313 -8.33 5.59 -22.89
C ASP A 313 -8.71 4.98 -21.53
N TYR A 314 -8.09 3.86 -21.15
CA TYR A 314 -8.33 3.27 -19.84
C TYR A 314 -7.92 4.20 -18.70
N ALA A 315 -6.70 4.73 -18.74
CA ALA A 315 -6.17 5.48 -17.61
C ALA A 315 -6.85 6.85 -17.44
N PHE A 316 -7.18 7.55 -18.52
CA PHE A 316 -7.63 8.93 -18.45
C PHE A 316 -9.11 9.12 -18.79
N VAL A 317 -9.73 8.21 -19.53
CA VAL A 317 -11.12 8.35 -20.01
C VAL A 317 -12.07 7.41 -19.28
N ARG A 318 -11.82 6.09 -19.29
CA ARG A 318 -12.76 5.10 -18.72
C ARG A 318 -12.66 4.96 -17.21
N TRP A 319 -11.45 4.91 -16.70
CA TRP A 319 -11.23 4.79 -15.26
C TRP A 319 -10.98 6.14 -14.60
N GLU A 320 -10.88 7.24 -15.35
CA GLU A 320 -10.66 8.58 -14.80
C GLU A 320 -9.54 8.62 -13.74
N PHE A 321 -8.45 7.88 -13.96
CA PHE A 321 -7.32 7.96 -13.03
C PHE A 321 -6.77 9.37 -13.07
N ASP A 322 -6.76 10.02 -11.90
CA ASP A 322 -6.04 11.28 -11.69
C ASP A 322 -4.53 11.03 -11.59
N LEU A 323 -3.98 10.46 -12.67
CA LEU A 323 -2.58 10.11 -12.89
C LEU A 323 -1.72 11.19 -13.58
N PRO A 324 -2.23 12.30 -14.19
CA PRO A 324 -1.41 13.01 -15.16
C PRO A 324 -0.22 13.74 -14.52
N ILE A 325 -0.39 14.27 -13.30
CA ILE A 325 0.58 15.21 -12.75
C ILE A 325 1.83 14.49 -12.25
N LEU A 326 1.69 13.45 -11.42
CA LEU A 326 2.87 12.73 -10.90
C LEU A 326 3.62 11.98 -12.02
N ILE A 327 2.90 11.42 -13.01
CA ILE A 327 3.52 10.82 -14.19
C ILE A 327 4.31 11.86 -14.99
N ALA A 328 3.70 13.00 -15.32
CA ALA A 328 4.37 14.06 -16.07
C ALA A 328 5.60 14.59 -15.32
N LEU A 329 5.47 14.82 -14.00
CA LEU A 329 6.57 15.21 -13.13
C LEU A 329 7.68 14.17 -13.11
N GLY A 330 7.35 12.88 -13.08
CA GLY A 330 8.31 11.79 -13.12
C GLY A 330 9.07 11.71 -14.45
N PHE A 331 8.38 11.89 -15.59
CA PHE A 331 9.03 11.97 -16.91
C PHE A 331 9.97 13.18 -17.00
N VAL A 332 9.52 14.36 -16.58
CA VAL A 332 10.39 15.54 -16.49
C VAL A 332 11.58 15.24 -15.59
N ALA A 333 11.34 14.64 -14.43
CA ALA A 333 12.38 14.32 -13.47
C ALA A 333 13.41 13.33 -14.03
N LEU A 334 13.01 12.40 -14.88
CA LEU A 334 13.89 11.43 -15.52
C LEU A 334 14.98 12.11 -16.39
N PHE A 335 14.63 13.16 -17.13
CA PHE A 335 15.57 13.89 -17.99
C PHE A 335 16.60 14.69 -17.20
N TYR A 336 16.20 15.24 -16.05
CA TYR A 336 17.05 16.10 -15.21
C TYR A 336 17.73 15.37 -14.04
N SER A 337 17.38 14.09 -13.80
CA SER A 337 17.96 13.28 -12.73
C SER A 337 19.44 12.95 -12.98
N ARG A 338 20.15 12.62 -11.90
CA ARG A 338 21.55 12.17 -12.00
C ARG A 338 21.65 10.92 -12.88
N PRO A 339 22.79 10.68 -13.57
CA PRO A 339 22.95 9.52 -14.44
C PRO A 339 22.64 8.18 -13.76
N LEU A 340 23.00 8.01 -12.49
CA LEU A 340 22.69 6.80 -11.73
C LEU A 340 21.18 6.65 -11.49
N ASP A 341 20.52 7.69 -10.97
CA ASP A 341 19.07 7.67 -10.69
C ASP A 341 18.28 7.47 -12.00
N ARG A 342 18.67 8.15 -13.08
CA ARG A 342 18.08 8.00 -14.42
C ARG A 342 18.21 6.58 -14.94
N LYS A 343 19.38 5.94 -14.80
CA LYS A 343 19.59 4.56 -15.25
C LYS A 343 18.85 3.54 -14.41
N THR A 344 18.83 3.73 -13.09
CA THR A 344 18.25 2.75 -12.14
C THR A 344 16.74 2.91 -12.04
N LEU A 345 16.24 4.07 -11.60
CA LEU A 345 14.81 4.34 -11.47
C LEU A 345 14.11 4.41 -12.82
N GLY A 346 14.80 4.94 -13.86
CA GLY A 346 14.27 4.92 -15.22
C GLY A 346 14.13 3.51 -15.81
N PHE A 347 15.08 2.60 -15.51
CA PHE A 347 14.94 1.19 -15.89
C PHE A 347 13.77 0.52 -15.19
N MET A 348 13.58 0.78 -13.88
CA MET A 348 12.43 0.26 -13.15
C MET A 348 11.11 0.80 -13.69
N LEU A 349 11.04 2.11 -13.94
CA LEU A 349 9.87 2.75 -14.53
C LEU A 349 9.53 2.17 -15.91
N LEU A 350 10.55 1.95 -16.75
CA LEU A 350 10.39 1.29 -18.05
C LEU A 350 9.86 -0.14 -17.89
N GLY A 351 10.42 -0.91 -16.97
CA GLY A 351 9.93 -2.27 -16.67
C GLY A 351 8.48 -2.29 -16.22
N CYS A 352 8.06 -1.34 -15.37
CA CYS A 352 6.66 -1.19 -14.97
C CYS A 352 5.75 -0.86 -16.16
N TRP A 353 6.17 0.03 -17.07
CA TRP A 353 5.39 0.33 -18.28
C TRP A 353 5.29 -0.85 -19.23
N ILE A 354 6.38 -1.60 -19.44
CA ILE A 354 6.36 -2.82 -20.25
C ILE A 354 5.36 -3.84 -19.68
N LEU A 355 5.34 -4.01 -18.35
CA LEU A 355 4.37 -4.88 -17.70
C LEU A 355 2.93 -4.39 -17.96
N ILE A 356 2.65 -3.10 -17.79
CA ILE A 356 1.31 -2.53 -18.05
C ILE A 356 0.89 -2.75 -19.51
N PHE A 357 1.77 -2.47 -20.48
CA PHE A 357 1.43 -2.69 -21.89
C PHE A 357 1.20 -4.16 -22.22
N SER A 358 1.93 -5.06 -21.57
CA SER A 358 1.73 -6.49 -21.76
C SER A 358 0.38 -6.96 -21.19
N LEU A 359 -0.03 -6.42 -20.03
CA LEU A 359 -1.35 -6.66 -19.44
C LEU A 359 -2.49 -6.07 -20.28
N ALA A 360 -2.26 -4.90 -20.88
CA ALA A 360 -3.23 -4.29 -21.80
C ALA A 360 -3.53 -5.21 -23.01
N GLN A 361 -2.56 -5.99 -23.46
CA GLN A 361 -2.74 -6.95 -24.56
C GLN A 361 -3.51 -8.19 -24.16
N SER A 362 -3.39 -8.66 -22.91
CA SER A 362 -4.00 -9.91 -22.48
C SER A 362 -5.51 -9.76 -22.31
N ALA A 363 -5.96 -8.71 -21.60
CA ALA A 363 -7.38 -8.38 -21.47
C ALA A 363 -7.62 -6.99 -20.89
N GLU A 364 -8.76 -6.38 -21.24
CA GLU A 364 -9.24 -5.12 -20.65
C GLU A 364 -9.28 -5.14 -19.12
N TRP A 365 -9.73 -6.27 -18.53
CA TRP A 365 -9.88 -6.41 -17.08
C TRP A 365 -8.55 -6.53 -16.31
N GLU A 366 -7.41 -6.65 -16.99
CA GLU A 366 -6.08 -6.66 -16.36
C GLU A 366 -5.51 -5.24 -16.15
N MET A 367 -6.08 -4.23 -16.82
CA MET A 367 -5.68 -2.81 -16.76
C MET A 367 -6.22 -2.08 -15.51
N ARG A 368 -6.04 -2.72 -14.37
CA ARG A 368 -6.59 -2.29 -13.09
C ARG A 368 -5.73 -1.23 -12.40
N PRO A 369 -6.34 -0.26 -11.68
CA PRO A 369 -5.62 0.83 -11.02
C PRO A 369 -4.44 0.39 -10.13
N ARG A 370 -4.58 -0.72 -9.40
CA ARG A 370 -3.51 -1.32 -8.57
C ARG A 370 -2.24 -1.61 -9.34
N ARG A 371 -2.32 -1.85 -10.66
CA ARG A 371 -1.16 -2.10 -11.54
C ARG A 371 -0.31 -0.85 -11.75
N PHE A 372 -0.88 0.34 -11.59
CA PHE A 372 -0.19 1.63 -11.72
C PHE A 372 0.50 2.09 -10.43
N LEU A 373 0.30 1.42 -9.29
CA LEU A 373 0.92 1.79 -8.00
C LEU A 373 2.45 1.90 -8.09
N LEU A 374 3.12 0.92 -8.73
CA LEU A 374 4.57 0.98 -8.90
C LEU A 374 5.01 2.06 -9.89
N VAL A 375 4.24 2.32 -10.95
CA VAL A 375 4.53 3.42 -11.88
C VAL A 375 4.52 4.76 -11.14
N GLN A 376 3.46 5.02 -10.37
CA GLN A 376 3.38 6.20 -9.52
C GLN A 376 4.54 6.27 -8.53
N TYR A 377 4.92 5.13 -7.94
CA TYR A 377 5.98 5.08 -6.94
C TYR A 377 7.36 5.39 -7.52
N TYR A 378 7.68 4.86 -8.69
CA TYR A 378 8.93 5.19 -9.37
C TYR A 378 8.98 6.63 -9.88
N ASN A 379 7.85 7.18 -10.33
CA ASN A 379 7.74 8.61 -10.63
C ASN A 379 7.98 9.47 -9.37
N PHE A 380 7.37 9.10 -8.24
CA PHE A 380 7.63 9.74 -6.95
C PHE A 380 9.12 9.69 -6.55
N LEU A 381 9.76 8.52 -6.66
CA LEU A 381 11.19 8.38 -6.34
C LEU A 381 12.09 9.21 -7.27
N LEU A 382 11.74 9.32 -8.56
CA LEU A 382 12.45 10.18 -9.52
C LEU A 382 12.33 11.65 -9.13
N VAL A 383 11.11 12.13 -8.86
CA VAL A 383 10.87 13.51 -8.41
C VAL A 383 11.63 13.78 -7.11
N ALA A 384 11.52 12.90 -6.12
CA ALA A 384 12.19 13.07 -4.84
C ALA A 384 13.72 13.04 -4.96
N SER A 385 14.26 12.17 -5.82
CA SER A 385 15.71 12.10 -6.10
C SER A 385 16.19 13.36 -6.81
N LEU A 386 15.45 13.88 -7.79
CA LEU A 386 15.77 15.13 -8.48
C LEU A 386 15.75 16.32 -7.51
N VAL A 387 14.67 16.48 -6.73
CA VAL A 387 14.52 17.56 -5.74
C VAL A 387 15.68 17.54 -4.73
N LYS A 388 16.07 16.34 -4.26
CA LYS A 388 17.19 16.19 -3.34
C LYS A 388 18.52 16.62 -3.98
N ASN A 389 18.73 16.24 -5.24
CA ASN A 389 19.99 16.41 -5.93
C ASN A 389 20.13 17.73 -6.69
N TYR A 390 19.05 18.52 -6.75
CA TYR A 390 19.02 19.81 -7.42
C TYR A 390 20.02 20.79 -6.79
N LYS A 391 20.97 21.24 -7.62
CA LYS A 391 21.91 22.32 -7.28
C LYS A 391 21.55 23.53 -8.16
N PRO A 392 21.12 24.66 -7.59
CA PRO A 392 20.72 25.81 -8.39
C PRO A 392 21.93 26.42 -9.12
N SER A 393 22.00 26.19 -10.44
CA SER A 393 22.98 26.84 -11.33
C SER A 393 22.61 28.30 -11.56
N PRO A 394 23.55 29.27 -11.52
CA PRO A 394 23.27 30.71 -11.68
C PRO A 394 22.41 31.08 -12.89
N LYS A 395 22.46 30.33 -14.00
CA LYS A 395 21.65 30.56 -15.22
C LYS A 395 20.27 29.89 -15.22
N ASN A 396 20.01 28.94 -14.33
CA ASN A 396 18.79 28.11 -14.31
C ASN A 396 18.30 27.87 -12.86
N ARG A 397 18.59 28.81 -11.93
CA ARG A 397 18.48 28.60 -10.47
C ARG A 397 17.08 28.26 -9.98
N TYR A 398 16.06 28.59 -10.76
CA TYR A 398 14.68 28.55 -10.29
C TYR A 398 13.72 27.80 -11.21
N SER A 399 13.99 27.60 -12.50
CA SER A 399 12.96 27.08 -13.42
C SER A 399 12.49 25.66 -13.08
N ALA A 400 13.38 24.66 -13.13
CA ALA A 400 12.95 23.26 -12.98
C ALA A 400 12.36 22.91 -11.60
N LEU A 401 12.98 23.37 -10.50
CA LEU A 401 12.45 23.10 -9.16
C LEU A 401 11.16 23.88 -8.89
N PHE A 402 11.03 25.11 -9.40
CA PHE A 402 9.80 25.87 -9.33
C PHE A 402 8.68 25.18 -10.11
N PHE A 403 8.93 24.71 -11.33
CA PHE A 403 7.94 23.96 -12.10
C PHE A 403 7.52 22.69 -11.36
N ILE A 404 8.46 21.90 -10.83
CA ILE A 404 8.13 20.70 -10.05
C ILE A 404 7.28 21.06 -8.83
N ALA A 405 7.67 22.08 -8.07
CA ALA A 405 6.90 22.53 -6.91
C ALA A 405 5.52 23.06 -7.30
N LEU A 406 5.41 23.83 -8.37
CA LEU A 406 4.17 24.40 -8.87
C LEU A 406 3.22 23.30 -9.33
N PHE A 407 3.66 22.38 -10.19
CA PHE A 407 2.84 21.27 -10.68
C PHE A 407 2.47 20.31 -9.56
N ALA A 408 3.37 20.01 -8.62
CA ALA A 408 3.02 19.18 -7.45
C ALA A 408 1.96 19.86 -6.57
N THR A 409 2.04 21.18 -6.43
CA THR A 409 1.04 21.98 -5.70
C THR A 409 -0.31 21.97 -6.42
N ILE A 410 -0.31 22.21 -7.75
CA ILE A 410 -1.52 22.13 -8.58
C ILE A 410 -2.16 20.75 -8.45
N GLY A 411 -1.37 19.68 -8.55
CA GLY A 411 -1.89 18.32 -8.43
C GLY A 411 -2.42 18.00 -7.05
N THR A 412 -1.82 18.56 -5.99
CA THR A 412 -2.36 18.42 -4.64
C THR A 412 -3.71 19.11 -4.50
N PHE A 413 -3.85 20.35 -4.97
CA PHE A 413 -5.12 21.07 -4.90
C PHE A 413 -6.20 20.43 -5.77
N TRP A 414 -5.81 19.96 -6.95
CA TRP A 414 -6.68 19.17 -7.82
C TRP A 414 -7.17 17.93 -7.08
N GLN A 415 -6.27 17.10 -6.57
CA GLN A 415 -6.60 15.90 -5.79
C GLN A 415 -7.53 16.18 -4.59
N ILE A 416 -7.33 17.30 -3.89
CA ILE A 416 -8.16 17.70 -2.74
C ILE A 416 -9.54 18.20 -3.14
N GLY A 417 -9.64 19.14 -4.10
CA GLY A 417 -10.94 19.68 -4.51
C GLY A 417 -11.90 18.60 -4.98
N HIS A 418 -11.31 17.52 -5.46
CA HIS A 418 -11.97 16.42 -6.11
C HIS A 418 -12.23 15.29 -5.08
N THR A 419 -11.40 15.18 -4.02
CA THR A 419 -11.75 14.49 -2.76
C THR A 419 -12.99 15.11 -2.11
N ILE A 420 -13.05 16.45 -2.06
CA ILE A 420 -14.19 17.18 -1.51
C ILE A 420 -15.44 16.90 -2.36
N SER A 421 -15.34 17.00 -3.69
CA SER A 421 -16.42 16.63 -4.61
C SER A 421 -16.91 15.20 -4.36
N PHE A 422 -16.01 14.22 -4.26
CA PHE A 422 -16.36 12.83 -3.95
C PHE A 422 -17.08 12.70 -2.59
N SER A 423 -16.62 13.41 -1.55
CA SER A 423 -17.26 13.39 -0.23
C SER A 423 -18.68 13.98 -0.21
N THR A 424 -19.06 14.71 -1.27
CA THR A 424 -20.41 15.28 -1.43
C THR A 424 -21.30 14.46 -2.36
N MET A 425 -20.79 13.39 -3.00
CA MET A 425 -21.60 12.54 -3.87
C MET A 425 -22.56 11.68 -3.05
N PRO A 426 -23.84 11.54 -3.47
CA PRO A 426 -24.77 10.66 -2.79
C PRO A 426 -24.29 9.20 -2.85
N ILE A 427 -24.45 8.50 -1.72
CA ILE A 427 -24.06 7.09 -1.63
C ILE A 427 -25.08 6.27 -2.43
N SER A 428 -24.64 5.69 -3.54
CA SER A 428 -25.46 4.75 -4.31
C SER A 428 -25.72 3.48 -3.49
N HIS A 429 -26.97 3.00 -3.49
CA HIS A 429 -27.38 1.78 -2.78
C HIS A 429 -26.84 0.49 -3.41
N THR A 430 -26.46 0.52 -4.69
CA THR A 430 -26.11 -0.69 -5.43
C THR A 430 -24.62 -0.95 -5.45
N ASN A 431 -23.81 0.01 -5.88
CA ASN A 431 -22.37 -0.16 -6.05
C ASN A 431 -21.60 1.10 -5.64
N ARG A 432 -20.60 0.94 -4.79
CA ARG A 432 -19.65 2.00 -4.42
C ARG A 432 -18.29 1.76 -5.08
N SER A 433 -17.81 2.72 -5.86
CA SER A 433 -16.44 2.71 -6.40
C SER A 433 -15.43 3.10 -5.31
N MET A 434 -14.18 2.70 -5.51
CA MET A 434 -13.07 3.20 -4.70
C MET A 434 -13.09 4.73 -4.69
N PRO A 435 -12.80 5.40 -3.54
CA PRO A 435 -12.62 6.84 -3.54
C PRO A 435 -11.68 7.24 -4.65
N TYR A 436 -12.20 7.99 -5.63
CA TYR A 436 -11.40 8.76 -6.55
C TYR A 436 -10.60 7.98 -7.63
N ILE A 437 -10.84 6.67 -7.75
CA ILE A 437 -10.31 5.91 -8.88
C ILE A 437 -11.41 5.68 -9.91
N LEU A 438 -12.69 5.95 -9.58
CA LEU A 438 -13.94 5.64 -10.33
C LEU A 438 -14.03 4.21 -10.90
N SER A 439 -12.99 3.42 -10.67
CA SER A 439 -12.86 2.03 -11.01
C SER A 439 -13.63 1.22 -10.01
N LYS A 440 -14.59 0.51 -10.58
CA LYS A 440 -15.32 -0.58 -9.95
C LYS A 440 -14.59 -1.92 -10.12
N ALA A 441 -13.48 -1.96 -10.88
CA ALA A 441 -12.77 -3.21 -11.14
C ALA A 441 -11.94 -3.66 -9.95
N ASP A 442 -11.31 -2.73 -9.24
CA ASP A 442 -10.43 -3.04 -8.11
C ASP A 442 -11.07 -2.96 -6.74
N PHE A 443 -12.23 -2.30 -6.65
CA PHE A 443 -12.91 -2.04 -5.40
C PHE A 443 -14.38 -1.99 -5.66
N PHE A 444 -15.10 -2.93 -5.07
CA PHE A 444 -16.53 -2.94 -5.15
C PHE A 444 -17.11 -3.32 -3.80
N VAL A 445 -18.11 -2.55 -3.43
CA VAL A 445 -18.81 -2.65 -2.16
C VAL A 445 -20.27 -2.47 -2.48
N ARG A 446 -21.09 -3.38 -1.95
CA ARG A 446 -22.55 -3.31 -2.00
C ARG A 446 -23.04 -2.83 -0.63
N PRO A 447 -23.41 -1.54 -0.47
CA PRO A 447 -23.75 -0.99 0.84
C PRO A 447 -24.91 -1.71 1.52
N ASN A 448 -25.88 -2.22 0.76
CA ASN A 448 -26.99 -3.04 1.29
C ASN A 448 -26.49 -4.29 2.03
N GLN A 449 -25.43 -4.94 1.54
CA GLN A 449 -24.86 -6.13 2.18
C GLN A 449 -24.01 -5.77 3.41
N VAL A 450 -23.38 -4.60 3.41
CA VAL A 450 -22.70 -4.08 4.60
C VAL A 450 -23.72 -3.80 5.70
N SER A 451 -24.81 -3.10 5.39
CA SER A 451 -25.90 -2.83 6.34
C SER A 451 -26.56 -4.11 6.84
N TRP A 452 -26.71 -5.12 5.97
CA TRP A 452 -27.25 -6.41 6.38
C TRP A 452 -26.30 -7.18 7.31
N ALA A 453 -24.99 -7.11 7.11
CA ALA A 453 -24.03 -7.66 8.07
C ALA A 453 -24.22 -7.05 9.46
N ASP A 454 -24.50 -5.74 9.53
CA ASP A 454 -24.75 -5.04 10.80
C ASP A 454 -26.07 -5.48 11.43
N GLU A 455 -27.13 -5.62 10.63
CA GLU A 455 -28.42 -6.14 11.09
C GLU A 455 -28.29 -7.57 11.64
N ILE A 456 -27.57 -8.46 10.94
CA ILE A 456 -27.28 -9.81 11.44
C ILE A 456 -26.55 -9.72 12.78
N VAL A 457 -25.50 -8.90 12.88
CA VAL A 457 -24.73 -8.76 14.12
C VAL A 457 -25.63 -8.32 15.28
N ASP A 458 -26.51 -7.35 15.06
CA ASP A 458 -27.46 -6.88 16.06
C ASP A 458 -28.44 -7.99 16.50
N ARG A 459 -28.87 -8.85 15.57
CA ARG A 459 -29.75 -9.99 15.86
C ARG A 459 -29.04 -11.11 16.59
N LEU A 460 -27.83 -11.46 16.16
CA LEU A 460 -26.98 -12.44 16.84
C LEU A 460 -26.64 -11.99 18.28
N SER A 461 -26.49 -10.68 18.51
CA SER A 461 -26.31 -10.13 19.86
C SER A 461 -27.52 -10.36 20.79
N LYS A 462 -28.71 -10.58 20.22
CA LYS A 462 -29.95 -10.94 20.93
C LYS A 462 -30.11 -12.47 21.09
N ASN A 463 -29.05 -13.24 20.86
CA ASN A 463 -29.01 -14.71 20.90
C ASN A 463 -29.82 -15.41 19.79
N GLU A 464 -30.21 -14.71 18.74
CA GLU A 464 -30.76 -15.36 17.54
C GLU A 464 -29.69 -16.25 16.89
N SER A 465 -30.11 -17.22 16.08
CA SER A 465 -29.20 -18.12 15.38
C SER A 465 -29.52 -18.14 13.88
N LEU A 466 -28.45 -18.22 13.09
CA LEU A 466 -28.45 -17.99 11.67
C LEU A 466 -27.86 -19.20 10.96
N ILE A 467 -28.57 -19.70 9.96
CA ILE A 467 -28.04 -20.66 8.99
C ILE A 467 -27.85 -19.92 7.68
N LEU A 468 -26.61 -19.89 7.19
CA LEU A 468 -26.27 -19.22 5.95
C LEU A 468 -25.81 -20.24 4.92
N ILE A 469 -26.67 -20.58 3.95
CA ILE A 469 -26.26 -21.34 2.77
C ILE A 469 -25.73 -20.35 1.74
N TYR A 470 -24.41 -20.33 1.61
CA TYR A 470 -23.71 -19.29 0.88
C TYR A 470 -22.84 -19.83 -0.25
N ASN A 471 -22.76 -19.08 -1.35
CA ASN A 471 -21.99 -19.48 -2.50
C ASN A 471 -20.55 -18.97 -2.46
N PHE A 472 -19.62 -19.89 -2.22
CA PHE A 472 -18.18 -19.62 -2.29
C PHE A 472 -17.58 -19.66 -3.72
N TYR A 473 -18.39 -19.98 -4.73
CA TYR A 473 -17.96 -20.25 -6.11
C TYR A 473 -18.21 -19.11 -7.12
N SER A 474 -19.22 -18.26 -6.93
CA SER A 474 -19.76 -17.47 -8.05
C SER A 474 -19.41 -15.99 -8.07
N PHE A 475 -19.85 -15.34 -9.15
CA PHE A 475 -19.59 -13.96 -9.55
C PHE A 475 -19.73 -12.83 -8.51
N PRO A 476 -20.57 -12.92 -7.45
CA PRO A 476 -20.57 -11.95 -6.36
C PRO A 476 -19.33 -12.04 -5.48
N GLU A 477 -18.69 -13.21 -5.42
CA GLU A 477 -17.40 -13.45 -4.77
C GLU A 477 -16.37 -13.97 -5.77
N ASN A 478 -16.18 -13.25 -6.88
CA ASN A 478 -15.12 -13.61 -7.81
C ASN A 478 -13.74 -13.32 -7.17
N THR A 479 -12.66 -13.87 -7.76
CA THR A 479 -11.24 -13.62 -7.41
C THR A 479 -10.83 -12.15 -7.31
N THR A 480 -11.71 -11.25 -7.69
CA THR A 480 -11.42 -9.85 -7.83
C THR A 480 -12.25 -8.97 -6.90
N ASP A 481 -13.26 -9.54 -6.22
CA ASP A 481 -14.18 -8.82 -5.35
C ASP A 481 -15.07 -9.75 -4.48
N PRO A 482 -14.60 -10.23 -3.32
CA PRO A 482 -15.41 -10.95 -2.34
C PRO A 482 -16.32 -9.97 -1.60
N LEU A 483 -17.57 -10.38 -1.36
CA LEU A 483 -18.54 -9.59 -0.61
C LEU A 483 -18.11 -9.37 0.85
N GLY A 484 -17.38 -10.34 1.42
CA GLY A 484 -16.81 -10.24 2.76
C GLY A 484 -17.86 -10.24 3.88
N LEU A 485 -19.08 -10.71 3.59
CA LEU A 485 -20.20 -10.72 4.54
C LEU A 485 -19.87 -11.54 5.78
N LEU A 486 -19.42 -12.77 5.58
CA LEU A 486 -19.09 -13.69 6.66
C LEU A 486 -17.93 -13.17 7.50
N GLU A 487 -16.91 -12.62 6.85
CA GLU A 487 -15.75 -12.01 7.50
C GLU A 487 -16.18 -10.82 8.36
N ARG A 488 -17.11 -9.97 7.90
CA ARG A 488 -17.65 -8.86 8.70
C ARG A 488 -18.38 -9.34 9.93
N ILE A 489 -19.30 -10.31 9.77
CA ILE A 489 -20.05 -10.88 10.89
C ILE A 489 -19.07 -11.47 11.89
N TYR A 490 -18.12 -12.28 11.41
CA TYR A 490 -17.08 -12.93 12.21
C TYR A 490 -16.19 -11.93 12.98
N LEU A 491 -15.78 -10.83 12.35
CA LEU A 491 -15.00 -9.77 12.98
C LEU A 491 -15.80 -8.91 13.97
N LYS A 492 -17.13 -8.93 13.91
CA LYS A 492 -17.97 -8.13 14.82
C LYS A 492 -18.40 -8.92 16.06
N ILE A 493 -18.78 -10.17 15.89
CA ILE A 493 -19.23 -11.02 17.00
C ILE A 493 -18.09 -11.86 17.62
N GLY A 494 -17.00 -12.06 16.88
CA GLY A 494 -15.85 -12.86 17.30
C GLY A 494 -16.06 -14.37 17.17
N HIS A 495 -14.97 -15.13 17.34
CA HIS A 495 -14.91 -16.56 17.03
C HIS A 495 -15.95 -17.41 17.77
N GLU A 496 -16.02 -17.29 19.09
CA GLU A 496 -16.89 -18.14 19.92
C GLU A 496 -18.38 -17.91 19.63
N GLN A 497 -18.78 -16.63 19.48
CA GLN A 497 -20.18 -16.29 19.18
C GLN A 497 -20.54 -16.71 17.76
N PHE A 498 -19.62 -16.56 16.81
CA PHE A 498 -19.84 -17.02 15.45
C PHE A 498 -20.07 -18.53 15.38
N GLN A 499 -19.20 -19.33 15.98
CA GLN A 499 -19.39 -20.79 16.00
C GLN A 499 -20.66 -21.22 16.72
N ARG A 500 -21.11 -20.46 17.72
CA ARG A 500 -22.31 -20.77 18.48
C ARG A 500 -23.60 -20.44 17.74
N HIS A 501 -23.62 -19.34 16.99
CA HIS A 501 -24.83 -18.76 16.45
C HIS A 501 -24.94 -18.81 14.92
N VAL A 502 -23.84 -19.08 14.20
CA VAL A 502 -23.81 -19.05 12.74
C VAL A 502 -23.37 -20.42 12.23
N LEU A 503 -24.23 -21.04 11.40
CA LEU A 503 -23.93 -22.28 10.71
C LEU A 503 -23.78 -22.01 9.22
N VAL A 504 -22.58 -22.28 8.69
CA VAL A 504 -22.25 -22.09 7.28
C VAL A 504 -21.79 -23.43 6.70
N PRO A 505 -22.70 -24.23 6.11
CA PRO A 505 -22.33 -25.52 5.55
C PRO A 505 -21.54 -25.37 4.25
N THR A 506 -20.53 -26.23 4.07
CA THR A 506 -19.87 -26.41 2.77
C THR A 506 -19.37 -27.84 2.56
N ASP A 507 -19.44 -28.33 1.32
CA ASP A 507 -18.95 -29.65 0.91
C ASP A 507 -17.49 -29.64 0.43
N ARG A 508 -16.84 -28.47 0.36
CA ARG A 508 -15.58 -28.29 -0.38
C ARG A 508 -14.60 -27.33 0.31
N THR A 509 -13.34 -27.42 -0.13
CA THR A 509 -12.25 -26.55 0.30
C THR A 509 -12.50 -25.11 -0.12
N ALA A 510 -12.66 -24.22 0.86
CA ALA A 510 -12.85 -22.79 0.65
C ALA A 510 -11.73 -22.16 -0.18
N ARG A 511 -12.08 -21.19 -1.03
CA ARG A 511 -11.15 -20.66 -2.04
C ARG A 511 -10.12 -19.66 -1.50
N TYR A 512 -10.45 -18.92 -0.42
CA TYR A 512 -9.57 -17.87 0.10
C TYR A 512 -9.46 -17.79 1.63
N SER A 513 -10.55 -18.04 2.34
CA SER A 513 -10.65 -17.94 3.79
C SER A 513 -11.32 -19.19 4.32
N HIS A 514 -10.95 -19.63 5.51
CA HIS A 514 -11.47 -20.78 6.24
C HIS A 514 -12.26 -20.32 7.48
N VAL A 515 -12.87 -19.12 7.44
CA VAL A 515 -13.86 -18.68 8.45
C VAL A 515 -14.75 -19.88 8.82
N PRO A 516 -15.13 -20.10 10.09
CA PRO A 516 -15.66 -21.39 10.53
C PRO A 516 -16.78 -21.94 9.64
N PHE A 517 -16.44 -22.91 8.82
CA PHE A 517 -17.39 -23.67 8.01
C PHE A 517 -17.62 -25.02 8.64
N VAL A 518 -18.83 -25.54 8.49
CA VAL A 518 -19.18 -26.90 8.93
C VAL A 518 -19.25 -27.81 7.73
N ASP A 519 -18.63 -28.98 7.83
CA ASP A 519 -18.82 -30.03 6.83
C ASP A 519 -20.27 -30.56 6.87
N LYS A 520 -20.64 -31.34 5.86
CA LYS A 520 -21.98 -31.89 5.72
C LYS A 520 -22.40 -32.76 6.91
N GLU A 521 -21.51 -33.57 7.47
CA GLU A 521 -21.84 -34.47 8.57
C GLU A 521 -22.12 -33.69 9.86
N HIS A 522 -21.29 -32.68 10.14
CA HIS A 522 -21.49 -31.74 11.24
C HIS A 522 -22.80 -30.97 11.04
N PHE A 523 -23.05 -30.46 9.83
CA PHE A 523 -24.28 -29.73 9.53
C PHE A 523 -25.54 -30.56 9.81
N ILE A 524 -25.57 -31.83 9.39
CA ILE A 524 -26.70 -32.73 9.67
C ILE A 524 -26.90 -32.89 11.18
N LYS A 525 -25.83 -33.13 11.95
CA LYS A 525 -25.91 -33.26 13.41
C LYS A 525 -26.44 -32.00 14.08
N GLU A 526 -26.03 -30.83 13.60
CA GLU A 526 -26.53 -29.56 14.12
C GLU A 526 -28.00 -29.33 13.75
N ILE A 527 -28.41 -29.64 12.52
CA ILE A 527 -29.83 -29.57 12.13
C ILE A 527 -30.69 -30.51 12.98
N GLU A 528 -30.23 -31.74 13.26
CA GLU A 528 -30.92 -32.67 14.17
C GLU A 528 -30.98 -32.13 15.61
N ARG A 529 -29.90 -31.51 16.09
CA ARG A 529 -29.88 -30.85 17.40
C ARG A 529 -30.87 -29.70 17.46
N ILE A 530 -30.94 -28.89 16.39
CA ILE A 530 -31.85 -27.76 16.25
C ILE A 530 -33.30 -28.23 16.26
N LYS A 531 -33.62 -29.28 15.48
CA LYS A 531 -34.94 -29.91 15.46
C LYS A 531 -35.41 -30.32 16.85
N ASN A 532 -34.49 -30.76 17.70
CA ASN A 532 -34.77 -31.17 19.08
C ASN A 532 -34.71 -30.01 20.09
N SER A 533 -34.44 -28.77 19.63
CA SER A 533 -34.35 -27.58 20.48
C SER A 533 -35.48 -26.62 20.15
N ASN A 534 -36.16 -26.04 21.14
CA ASN A 534 -37.20 -25.02 20.90
C ASN A 534 -36.63 -23.66 20.45
N LYS A 535 -35.56 -23.66 19.65
CA LYS A 535 -34.93 -22.45 19.14
C LYS A 535 -35.35 -22.24 17.70
N GLU A 536 -35.81 -21.03 17.41
CA GLU A 536 -36.01 -20.58 16.04
C GLU A 536 -34.68 -20.27 15.37
N PHE A 537 -34.56 -20.66 14.10
CA PHE A 537 -33.42 -20.35 13.27
C PHE A 537 -33.90 -19.64 12.02
N GLU A 538 -33.19 -18.60 11.63
CA GLU A 538 -33.40 -18.00 10.33
C GLU A 538 -32.40 -18.59 9.33
N ILE A 539 -32.89 -18.84 8.13
CA ILE A 539 -32.17 -19.52 7.06
C ILE A 539 -32.14 -18.59 5.87
N HIS A 540 -30.94 -18.16 5.52
CA HIS A 540 -30.70 -17.36 4.33
C HIS A 540 -29.95 -18.17 3.30
N ILE A 541 -30.45 -18.14 2.07
CA ILE A 541 -29.94 -18.98 1.00
C ILE A 541 -29.61 -18.11 -0.19
N TYR A 542 -28.36 -18.17 -0.65
CA TYR A 542 -27.92 -17.41 -1.80
C TYR A 542 -28.47 -18.01 -3.11
N LYS A 543 -29.13 -17.19 -3.93
CA LYS A 543 -29.56 -17.49 -5.29
C LYS A 543 -28.43 -17.15 -6.24
N ASP A 544 -27.52 -18.09 -6.45
CA ASP A 544 -26.70 -18.04 -7.65
C ASP A 544 -27.24 -19.01 -8.69
N THR A 545 -27.64 -18.49 -9.84
CA THR A 545 -28.11 -19.29 -10.97
C THR A 545 -26.98 -19.65 -11.94
N THR A 546 -25.75 -19.16 -11.70
CA THR A 546 -24.66 -19.26 -12.67
C THR A 546 -23.68 -20.41 -12.41
N ASP A 547 -23.48 -20.83 -11.15
CA ASP A 547 -22.61 -21.98 -10.83
C ASP A 547 -23.41 -23.29 -10.61
N PRO A 548 -23.31 -24.28 -11.51
CA PRO A 548 -24.04 -25.54 -11.39
C PRO A 548 -23.58 -26.41 -10.21
N ASN A 549 -22.32 -26.27 -9.75
CA ASN A 549 -21.84 -26.99 -8.57
C ASN A 549 -22.48 -26.45 -7.30
N PHE A 550 -22.48 -25.12 -7.15
CA PHE A 550 -23.13 -24.50 -6.01
C PHE A 550 -24.63 -24.77 -6.01
N ASN A 551 -25.29 -24.73 -7.18
CA ASN A 551 -26.72 -25.06 -7.25
C ASN A 551 -27.01 -26.46 -6.70
N ARG A 552 -26.17 -27.46 -7.04
CA ARG A 552 -26.29 -28.81 -6.50
C ARG A 552 -26.07 -28.87 -4.98
N GLU A 553 -25.01 -28.22 -4.49
CA GLU A 553 -24.68 -28.15 -3.06
C GLU A 553 -25.81 -27.45 -2.26
N ARG A 554 -26.32 -26.33 -2.79
CA ARG A 554 -27.46 -25.60 -2.23
C ARG A 554 -28.71 -26.47 -2.16
N GLU A 555 -29.09 -27.13 -3.25
CA GLU A 555 -30.25 -28.02 -3.31
C GLU A 555 -30.13 -29.16 -2.30
N GLU A 556 -28.92 -29.69 -2.11
CA GLU A 556 -28.65 -30.74 -1.13
C GLU A 556 -28.83 -30.25 0.32
N PHE A 557 -28.26 -29.10 0.68
CA PHE A 557 -28.46 -28.52 2.02
C PHE A 557 -29.90 -28.06 2.25
N GLN A 558 -30.56 -27.50 1.23
CA GLN A 558 -32.00 -27.17 1.27
C GLN A 558 -32.87 -28.40 1.52
N LYS A 559 -32.53 -29.53 0.90
CA LYS A 559 -33.23 -30.79 1.14
C LYS A 559 -33.05 -31.26 2.58
N ILE A 560 -31.81 -31.24 3.10
CA ILE A 560 -31.55 -31.61 4.50
C ILE A 560 -32.36 -30.75 5.47
N ILE A 561 -32.44 -29.44 5.23
CA ILE A 561 -33.22 -28.52 6.05
C ILE A 561 -34.72 -28.85 5.98
N SER A 562 -35.28 -28.98 4.77
CA SER A 562 -36.73 -29.17 4.59
C SER A 562 -37.22 -30.55 5.06
N GLU A 563 -36.35 -31.56 5.08
CA GLU A 563 -36.67 -32.88 5.66
C GLU A 563 -36.69 -32.87 7.20
N ASN A 564 -36.07 -31.87 7.83
CA ASN A 564 -35.87 -31.85 9.28
C ASN A 564 -36.58 -30.72 10.02
N LEU A 565 -36.91 -29.61 9.35
CA LEU A 565 -37.46 -28.40 9.95
C LEU A 565 -38.73 -27.94 9.23
N ILE A 566 -39.67 -27.33 9.96
CA ILE A 566 -40.82 -26.66 9.36
C ILE A 566 -40.37 -25.26 8.93
N LEU A 567 -40.59 -24.94 7.66
CA LEU A 567 -40.11 -23.70 7.04
C LEU A 567 -41.28 -22.77 6.74
N ASP A 568 -41.21 -21.56 7.28
CA ASP A 568 -42.05 -20.43 6.91
C ASP A 568 -41.24 -19.43 6.08
N SER A 569 -41.88 -18.76 5.12
CA SER A 569 -41.18 -17.75 4.31
C SER A 569 -40.99 -16.45 5.09
N CYS A 570 -39.80 -15.84 4.97
CA CYS A 570 -39.53 -14.48 5.44
C CYS A 570 -39.16 -13.57 4.28
N GLN A 571 -39.07 -12.26 4.54
CA GLN A 571 -38.70 -11.31 3.49
C GLN A 571 -37.23 -11.48 3.08
N PRO A 572 -36.94 -11.72 1.78
CA PRO A 572 -35.58 -11.79 1.30
C PRO A 572 -34.90 -10.42 1.31
N ILE A 573 -33.60 -10.41 1.58
CA ILE A 573 -32.77 -9.19 1.71
C ILE A 573 -32.64 -8.45 0.38
N ASP A 574 -32.39 -9.21 -0.70
CA ASP A 574 -32.43 -8.72 -2.06
C ASP A 574 -32.82 -9.84 -3.02
N GLN A 575 -32.88 -9.54 -4.32
CA GLN A 575 -33.29 -10.49 -5.35
C GLN A 575 -32.38 -11.73 -5.46
N ASN A 576 -31.18 -11.68 -4.89
CA ASN A 576 -30.20 -12.75 -4.89
C ASN A 576 -30.27 -13.61 -3.62
N TRP A 577 -31.21 -13.39 -2.70
CA TRP A 577 -31.38 -14.21 -1.50
C TRP A 577 -32.79 -14.78 -1.39
N ASP A 578 -32.90 -15.98 -0.85
CA ASP A 578 -34.10 -16.51 -0.21
C ASP A 578 -33.96 -16.37 1.31
N CYS A 579 -35.09 -16.18 1.98
CA CYS A 579 -35.20 -16.14 3.43
C CYS A 579 -36.29 -17.12 3.86
N MET A 580 -35.95 -18.00 4.81
CA MET A 580 -36.89 -18.90 5.47
C MET A 580 -36.67 -18.83 6.99
N THR A 581 -37.73 -18.90 7.78
CA THR A 581 -37.66 -19.10 9.23
C THR A 581 -37.99 -20.55 9.53
N ALA A 582 -37.13 -21.21 10.28
CA ALA A 582 -37.35 -22.56 10.77
C ALA A 582 -37.89 -22.53 12.20
N ALA A 583 -39.08 -23.09 12.39
CA ALA A 583 -39.65 -23.40 13.69
C ALA A 583 -39.62 -24.91 13.93
N THR A 584 -39.38 -25.32 15.17
CA THR A 584 -39.56 -26.71 15.57
C THR A 584 -41.04 -27.02 15.67
N SER A 585 -41.47 -28.15 15.09
CA SER A 585 -42.83 -28.65 15.26
C SER A 585 -43.12 -28.83 16.76
N ASN A 586 -44.17 -28.19 17.27
CA ASN A 586 -44.73 -28.52 18.58
C ASN A 586 -45.16 -29.98 18.65
#